data_AF-A0A7J9UUV8-F1
#
_entry.id   AF-A0A7J9UUV8-F1
#
_cell.length_a   1.000
_cell.length_b   1.000
_cell.length_c   1.000
_cell.angle_alpha   90.00
_cell.angle_beta   90.00
_cell.angle_gamma   90.00
#
_symmetry.space_group_name_H-M   'P 1'
#
loop_
_entity.id
_entity.type
_entity.pdbx_description
1 polymer ?
#
loop_
_entity_poly.entity_id
_entity_poly.type
_entity_poly.pdbx_seq_one_letter_code
_entity_poly.pdbx_strand_id
1 'polypeptide(L)'
;MSSTEGTPAPRRLAARALETTAENPWPVRLLSSKINDYVARMAPLWVEGQVVQLNRRPGATLAFLTLRDTDADMSLPVAVQARVLAAMPTRLEEGAHVVVHAKPTFWPKRGSLQLQADELRPVGVGELLARIEHLKRVLAAEGLFDADRKVPLPFLPRCVGLVCGRESKAEHDVVVNAHARWPALRFEIREVAVQGARAVPEVVAALRELDADPAVEVIVLARGGGAVEDLLPFSNEALVRAAAACRTPLVSAIGHETDSPLLDLVADYRASTPTDAAKRIVPDVTEERRGLAQARQRIRLAVTGRLAAEQRGLDHLRTRPVVANPHALVTARAEEVGRLRATALRAVTWRTDRAADELRGARSQLRALSPAATLARGYAVLRDDAGRVVRSADDVETGQRLEALLASGRLGVEVVGQTAATDPGAAGRPAPVDSATEDRPAPVEPAAENRTAPSTPTTDGQTEPSADARAL
;
A
#
# COMPACT_ATOMS: atom_id res chain seq x y z
N MET A 1 9.33 -112.95 52.85
CA MET A 1 8.35 -111.97 52.31
C MET A 1 9.13 -110.71 52.04
N SER A 2 9.51 -110.51 50.78
CA SER A 2 8.93 -109.48 49.88
C SER A 2 9.47 -108.09 50.25
N SER A 3 10.14 -107.35 49.36
CA SER A 3 9.52 -106.88 48.13
C SER A 3 10.58 -106.42 47.13
N THR A 4 10.36 -106.77 45.86
CA THR A 4 11.12 -106.41 44.68
C THR A 4 10.82 -104.94 44.30
N GLU A 5 11.83 -104.09 44.22
CA GLU A 5 11.69 -102.73 43.67
C GLU A 5 11.42 -102.80 42.16
N GLY A 6 10.19 -102.44 41.78
CA GLY A 6 9.78 -102.34 40.38
C GLY A 6 10.29 -101.05 39.75
N THR A 7 10.97 -101.19 38.61
CA THR A 7 11.26 -100.09 37.67
C THR A 7 9.95 -99.38 37.30
N PRO A 8 9.83 -98.05 37.43
CA PRO A 8 8.60 -97.35 37.06
C PRO A 8 8.35 -97.47 35.56
N ALA A 9 7.13 -97.90 35.20
CA ALA A 9 6.68 -98.04 33.83
C ALA A 9 6.79 -96.70 33.05
N PRO A 10 7.09 -96.72 31.73
CA PRO A 10 7.19 -95.51 30.94
C PRO A 10 5.86 -94.76 30.92
N ARG A 11 5.85 -93.53 31.46
CA ARG A 11 4.70 -92.62 31.46
C ARG A 11 4.20 -92.41 30.03
N ARG A 12 2.95 -92.80 29.73
CA ARG A 12 2.33 -92.57 28.42
C ARG A 12 2.05 -91.07 28.26
N LEU A 13 2.84 -90.42 27.42
CA LEU A 13 2.67 -89.01 27.09
C LEU A 13 1.36 -88.81 26.29
N ALA A 14 0.69 -87.68 26.51
CA ALA A 14 -0.51 -87.29 25.75
C ALA A 14 -0.23 -87.28 24.23
N ALA A 15 -1.20 -87.62 23.39
CA ALA A 15 -0.99 -87.73 21.94
C ALA A 15 -1.13 -86.38 21.23
N ARG A 16 -2.02 -85.51 21.73
CA ARG A 16 -2.31 -84.18 21.18
C ARG A 16 -2.03 -83.09 22.21
N ALA A 17 -1.73 -81.87 21.73
CA ALA A 17 -1.46 -80.73 22.60
C ALA A 17 -2.67 -80.38 23.49
N LEU A 18 -3.89 -80.60 22.99
CA LEU A 18 -5.13 -80.39 23.75
C LEU A 18 -5.35 -81.41 24.88
N GLU A 19 -4.60 -82.51 24.89
CA GLU A 19 -4.70 -83.58 25.90
C GLU A 19 -3.61 -83.46 26.98
N THR A 20 -2.73 -82.46 26.88
CA THR A 20 -1.72 -82.22 27.92
C THR A 20 -2.36 -81.55 29.12
N THR A 21 -2.09 -82.08 30.32
CA THR A 21 -2.49 -81.46 31.59
C THR A 21 -1.23 -81.17 32.43
N ALA A 22 -1.38 -80.42 33.53
CA ALA A 22 -0.28 -80.18 34.46
C ALA A 22 0.31 -81.49 35.02
N GLU A 23 -0.53 -82.52 35.15
CA GLU A 23 -0.20 -83.87 35.60
C GLU A 23 0.26 -84.79 34.45
N ASN A 24 0.26 -84.35 33.20
CA ASN A 24 0.84 -85.08 32.06
C ASN A 24 1.44 -84.13 31.01
N PRO A 25 2.49 -83.37 31.36
CA PRO A 25 3.08 -82.41 30.45
C PRO A 25 3.92 -83.10 29.38
N TRP A 26 3.98 -82.50 28.19
CA TRP A 26 4.98 -82.90 27.21
C TRP A 26 6.37 -82.47 27.64
N PRO A 27 7.39 -83.35 27.53
CA PRO A 27 8.76 -82.92 27.68
C PRO A 27 9.11 -81.98 26.51
N VAL A 28 9.93 -80.96 26.77
CA VAL A 28 10.32 -79.95 25.77
C VAL A 28 10.82 -80.57 24.46
N ARG A 29 11.53 -81.71 24.54
CA ARG A 29 11.97 -82.49 23.37
C ARG A 29 10.82 -82.89 22.43
N LEU A 30 9.68 -83.32 22.99
CA LEU A 30 8.53 -83.77 22.23
C LEU A 30 7.81 -82.57 21.60
N LEU A 31 7.67 -81.47 22.36
CA LEU A 31 7.13 -80.22 21.83
C LEU A 31 7.97 -79.69 20.66
N SER A 32 9.30 -79.60 20.81
CA SER A 32 10.20 -79.14 19.74
C SER A 32 10.12 -80.01 18.48
N SER A 33 9.98 -81.34 18.65
CA SER A 33 9.76 -82.25 17.52
C SER A 33 8.41 -81.99 16.82
N LYS A 34 7.34 -81.81 17.59
CA LYS A 34 6.00 -81.51 17.04
C LYS A 34 5.95 -80.17 16.32
N ILE A 35 6.62 -79.14 16.84
CA ILE A 35 6.75 -77.84 16.17
C ILE A 35 7.51 -78.01 14.85
N ASN A 36 8.63 -78.75 14.86
CA ASN A 36 9.38 -79.04 13.64
C ASN A 36 8.51 -79.77 12.60
N ASP A 37 7.76 -80.80 13.01
CA ASP A 37 6.88 -81.55 12.11
C ASP A 37 5.75 -80.67 11.54
N TYR A 38 5.23 -79.73 12.34
CA TYR A 38 4.20 -78.80 11.91
C TYR A 38 4.74 -77.78 10.90
N VAL A 39 5.89 -77.17 11.21
CA VAL A 39 6.56 -76.20 10.33
C VAL A 39 7.01 -76.89 9.03
N ALA A 40 7.52 -78.12 9.09
CA ALA A 40 7.97 -78.86 7.92
C ALA A 40 6.84 -79.22 6.93
N ARG A 41 5.59 -79.27 7.41
CA ARG A 41 4.38 -79.46 6.58
C ARG A 41 3.97 -78.20 5.82
N MET A 42 4.49 -77.03 6.18
CA MET A 42 4.21 -75.81 5.42
C MET A 42 4.80 -75.92 4.02
N ALA A 43 4.00 -75.53 3.02
CA ALA A 43 4.44 -75.45 1.64
C ALA A 43 5.49 -74.34 1.50
N PRO A 44 6.41 -74.45 0.52
CA PRO A 44 7.23 -73.33 0.09
C PRO A 44 6.35 -72.14 -0.28
N LEU A 45 6.80 -70.94 0.06
CA LEU A 45 6.02 -69.72 -0.08
C LEU A 45 6.90 -68.57 -0.59
N TRP A 46 6.25 -67.55 -1.14
CA TRP A 46 6.88 -66.31 -1.56
C TRP A 46 6.62 -65.24 -0.50
N VAL A 47 7.67 -64.55 -0.07
CA VAL A 47 7.61 -63.42 0.88
C VAL A 47 8.36 -62.25 0.29
N GLU A 48 7.77 -61.07 0.36
CA GLU A 48 8.45 -59.82 0.07
C GLU A 48 8.95 -59.18 1.36
N GLY A 49 10.08 -58.48 1.29
CA GLY A 49 10.61 -57.77 2.44
C GLY A 49 11.92 -57.06 2.13
N GLN A 50 12.26 -56.13 3.01
CA GLN A 50 13.51 -55.39 2.95
C GLN A 50 14.62 -56.15 3.68
N VAL A 51 15.79 -56.24 3.07
CA VAL A 51 16.98 -56.84 3.70
C VAL A 51 17.55 -55.84 4.70
N VAL A 52 17.35 -56.08 6.00
CA VAL A 52 17.87 -55.18 7.05
C VAL A 52 19.33 -55.44 7.34
N GLN A 53 19.74 -56.70 7.27
CA GLN A 53 21.10 -57.12 7.58
C GLN A 53 21.49 -58.26 6.66
N LEU A 54 22.71 -58.22 6.11
CA LEU A 54 23.24 -59.27 5.26
C LEU A 54 24.60 -59.78 5.81
N ASN A 55 24.58 -60.93 6.46
CA ASN A 55 25.79 -61.56 6.98
C ASN A 55 26.31 -62.63 5.99
N ARG A 56 27.32 -62.23 5.21
CA ARG A 56 28.02 -63.11 4.27
C ARG A 56 29.46 -63.33 4.72
N ARG A 57 29.80 -64.57 5.06
CA ARG A 57 31.17 -64.96 5.40
C ARG A 57 31.90 -65.51 4.15
N PRO A 58 33.15 -65.07 3.87
CA PRO A 58 33.95 -65.64 2.78
C PRO A 58 34.13 -67.16 2.97
N GLY A 59 33.80 -67.95 1.95
CA GLY A 59 33.93 -69.41 1.97
C GLY A 59 32.77 -70.19 2.62
N ALA A 60 31.76 -69.53 3.18
CA ALA A 60 30.60 -70.22 3.75
C ALA A 60 29.57 -70.62 2.67
N THR A 61 28.99 -71.81 2.80
CA THR A 61 27.96 -72.33 1.89
C THR A 61 26.61 -71.61 2.03
N LEU A 62 26.36 -71.02 3.20
CA LEU A 62 25.14 -70.29 3.54
C LEU A 62 25.46 -68.85 3.92
N ALA A 63 24.60 -67.93 3.48
CA ALA A 63 24.54 -66.57 3.97
C ALA A 63 23.24 -66.39 4.76
N PHE A 64 23.28 -65.53 5.78
CA PHE A 64 22.12 -65.24 6.62
C PHE A 64 21.72 -63.80 6.38
N LEU A 65 20.45 -63.58 6.07
CA LEU A 65 19.87 -62.26 5.92
C LEU A 65 18.62 -62.14 6.79
N THR A 66 18.30 -60.93 7.21
CA THR A 66 17.06 -60.65 7.95
C THR A 66 16.12 -59.89 7.04
N LEU A 67 14.98 -60.51 6.70
CA LEU A 67 13.91 -59.82 6.00
C LEU A 67 13.02 -59.12 7.01
N ARG A 68 12.69 -57.87 6.72
CA ARG A 68 11.72 -57.08 7.48
C ARG A 68 10.60 -56.63 6.57
N ASP A 69 9.39 -56.64 7.10
CA ASP A 69 8.22 -56.10 6.44
C ASP A 69 8.29 -54.56 6.34
N THR A 70 7.83 -53.98 5.25
CA THR A 70 7.86 -52.52 5.04
C THR A 70 6.76 -51.79 5.81
N ASP A 71 5.65 -52.46 6.13
CA ASP A 71 4.48 -51.88 6.76
C ASP A 71 4.36 -52.27 8.25
N ALA A 72 5.02 -53.35 8.68
CA ALA A 72 5.00 -53.83 10.06
C ALA A 72 6.40 -54.05 10.66
N ASP A 73 6.54 -53.93 11.99
CA ASP A 73 7.77 -54.28 12.72
C ASP A 73 7.90 -55.81 12.90
N MET A 74 7.86 -56.54 11.79
CA MET A 74 8.01 -57.99 11.73
C MET A 74 9.28 -58.33 10.97
N SER A 75 10.12 -59.19 11.55
CA SER A 75 11.37 -59.62 10.93
C SER A 75 11.55 -61.12 11.03
N LEU A 76 12.02 -61.74 9.95
CA LEU A 76 12.33 -63.16 9.90
C LEU A 76 13.76 -63.38 9.39
N PRO A 77 14.54 -64.23 10.09
CA PRO A 77 15.84 -64.63 9.60
C PRO A 77 15.67 -65.61 8.44
N VAL A 78 16.46 -65.41 7.40
CA VAL A 78 16.46 -66.19 6.17
C VAL A 78 17.87 -66.71 5.91
N ALA A 79 17.99 -68.02 5.76
CA ALA A 79 19.20 -68.67 5.32
C ALA A 79 19.12 -68.87 3.80
N VAL A 80 20.03 -68.26 3.06
CA VAL A 80 20.12 -68.37 1.60
C VAL A 80 21.42 -69.04 1.21
N GLN A 81 21.38 -69.89 0.18
CA GLN A 81 22.59 -70.55 -0.29
C GLN A 81 23.49 -69.56 -1.03
N ALA A 82 24.80 -69.61 -0.78
CA ALA A 82 25.76 -68.67 -1.37
C ALA A 82 25.72 -68.67 -2.91
N ARG A 83 25.37 -69.80 -3.53
CA ARG A 83 25.16 -69.92 -4.98
C ARG A 83 23.98 -69.10 -5.51
N VAL A 84 22.90 -68.98 -4.75
CA VAL A 84 21.70 -68.23 -5.14
C VAL A 84 22.03 -66.73 -5.14
N LEU A 85 22.74 -66.26 -4.12
CA LEU A 85 23.24 -64.88 -4.07
C LEU A 85 24.27 -64.58 -5.17
N ALA A 86 25.13 -65.54 -5.52
CA ALA A 86 26.13 -65.37 -6.57
C ALA A 86 25.54 -65.40 -7.99
N ALA A 87 24.40 -66.06 -8.17
CA ALA A 87 23.66 -66.13 -9.43
C ALA A 87 22.80 -64.88 -9.69
N MET A 88 22.70 -63.95 -8.73
CA MET A 88 21.95 -62.72 -8.92
C MET A 88 22.65 -61.78 -9.91
N PRO A 89 21.88 -61.12 -10.80
CA PRO A 89 22.43 -60.17 -11.77
C PRO A 89 22.97 -58.90 -11.09
N THR A 90 22.48 -58.56 -9.90
CA THR A 90 22.88 -57.38 -9.13
C THR A 90 23.33 -57.83 -7.75
N ARG A 91 24.37 -57.18 -7.22
CA ARG A 91 24.83 -57.43 -5.86
C ARG A 91 23.75 -56.98 -4.88
N LEU A 92 23.33 -57.88 -3.99
CA LEU A 92 22.38 -57.57 -2.94
C LEU A 92 23.05 -56.70 -1.87
N GLU A 93 22.43 -55.57 -1.55
CA GLU A 93 22.87 -54.63 -0.52
C GLU A 93 21.87 -54.58 0.64
N GLU A 94 22.33 -54.11 1.80
CA GLU A 94 21.44 -53.83 2.93
C GLU A 94 20.52 -52.66 2.55
N GLY A 95 19.23 -52.80 2.82
CA GLY A 95 18.17 -51.89 2.37
C GLY A 95 17.44 -52.32 1.10
N ALA A 96 17.94 -53.32 0.36
CA ALA A 96 17.29 -53.79 -0.86
C ALA A 96 15.95 -54.50 -0.58
N HIS A 97 14.95 -54.23 -1.43
CA HIS A 97 13.67 -54.93 -1.40
C HIS A 97 13.73 -56.18 -2.27
N VAL A 98 13.36 -57.32 -1.70
CA VAL A 98 13.50 -58.63 -2.35
C VAL A 98 12.25 -59.46 -2.20
N VAL A 99 11.96 -60.26 -3.21
CA VAL A 99 10.95 -61.32 -3.19
C VAL A 99 11.69 -62.65 -3.08
N VAL A 100 11.42 -63.38 -1.99
CA VAL A 100 12.13 -64.59 -1.62
C VAL A 100 11.19 -65.77 -1.64
N HIS A 101 11.55 -66.79 -2.41
CA HIS A 101 10.92 -68.10 -2.33
C HIS A 101 11.63 -68.93 -1.27
N ALA A 102 10.92 -69.24 -0.18
CA ALA A 102 11.51 -69.93 0.95
C ALA A 102 10.58 -70.95 1.58
N LYS A 103 11.19 -71.96 2.21
CA LYS A 103 10.51 -72.93 3.06
C LYS A 103 10.78 -72.62 4.54
N PRO A 104 9.75 -72.50 5.39
CA PRO A 104 9.94 -72.39 6.83
C PRO A 104 10.65 -73.60 7.42
N THR A 105 11.64 -73.36 8.28
CA THR A 105 12.43 -74.40 8.97
C THR A 105 12.59 -74.02 10.44
N PHE A 106 12.37 -74.99 11.33
CA PHE A 106 12.51 -74.79 12.78
C PHE A 106 13.77 -75.49 13.27
N TRP A 107 14.59 -74.80 14.07
CA TRP A 107 15.81 -75.38 14.66
C TRP A 107 15.54 -75.91 16.08
N PRO A 108 15.43 -77.23 16.30
CA PRO A 108 14.99 -77.78 17.59
C PRO A 108 15.93 -77.49 18.76
N LYS A 109 17.24 -77.29 18.49
CA LYS A 109 18.26 -77.00 19.50
C LYS A 109 18.24 -75.55 20.01
N ARG A 110 17.84 -74.60 19.16
CA ARG A 110 17.81 -73.16 19.49
C ARG A 110 16.39 -72.62 19.69
N GLY A 111 15.37 -73.38 19.30
CA GLY A 111 13.97 -72.95 19.36
C GLY A 111 13.63 -71.82 18.38
N SER A 112 14.45 -71.60 17.35
CA SER A 112 14.30 -70.49 16.40
C SER A 112 13.66 -70.94 15.09
N LEU A 113 12.67 -70.19 14.61
CA LEU A 113 12.12 -70.31 13.26
C LEU A 113 12.97 -69.48 12.29
N GLN A 114 13.32 -70.05 11.15
CA GLN A 114 13.98 -69.34 10.07
C GLN A 114 13.42 -69.80 8.72
N LEU A 115 13.53 -68.96 7.70
CA LEU A 115 13.19 -69.32 6.33
C LEU A 115 14.44 -69.85 5.62
N GLN A 116 14.31 -70.95 4.87
CA GLN A 116 15.37 -71.42 3.98
C GLN A 116 15.02 -71.04 2.55
N ALA A 117 15.78 -70.11 1.97
CA ALA A 117 15.52 -69.55 0.65
C ALA A 117 16.20 -70.36 -0.46
N ASP A 118 15.41 -70.70 -1.47
CA ASP A 118 15.88 -71.41 -2.66
C ASP A 118 15.97 -70.49 -3.88
N GLU A 119 15.15 -69.42 -3.90
CA GLU A 119 15.19 -68.39 -4.95
C GLU A 119 15.06 -67.01 -4.31
N LEU A 120 15.82 -66.04 -4.83
CA LEU A 120 15.80 -64.66 -4.36
C LEU A 120 15.83 -63.72 -5.56
N ARG A 121 14.82 -62.87 -5.68
CA ARG A 121 14.66 -61.91 -6.77
C ARG A 121 14.71 -60.49 -6.19
N PRO A 122 15.59 -59.60 -6.69
CA PRO A 122 15.51 -58.20 -6.31
C PRO A 122 14.26 -57.61 -6.96
N VAL A 123 13.43 -56.91 -6.19
CA VAL A 123 12.35 -56.10 -6.77
C VAL A 123 13.04 -54.89 -7.38
N GLY A 124 13.05 -54.83 -8.71
CA GLY A 124 13.63 -53.70 -9.42
C GLY A 124 12.84 -52.42 -9.12
N VAL A 125 13.53 -51.28 -9.05
CA VAL A 125 12.92 -49.95 -8.86
C VAL A 125 11.72 -49.73 -9.81
N GLY A 126 11.76 -50.28 -11.02
CA GLY A 126 10.66 -50.19 -11.99
C GLY A 126 9.35 -50.88 -11.59
N GLU A 127 9.38 -52.01 -10.88
CA GLU A 127 8.16 -52.69 -10.41
C GLU A 127 7.50 -51.92 -9.26
N LEU A 128 8.32 -51.37 -8.37
CA LEU A 128 7.88 -50.51 -7.29
C LEU A 128 7.25 -49.22 -7.81
N LEU A 129 7.90 -48.57 -8.79
CA LEU A 129 7.35 -47.40 -9.47
C LEU A 129 6.05 -47.74 -10.23
N ALA A 130 5.98 -48.91 -10.87
CA ALA A 130 4.75 -49.35 -11.54
C ALA A 130 3.59 -49.54 -10.54
N ARG A 131 3.87 -50.02 -9.33
CA ARG A 131 2.87 -50.15 -8.26
C ARG A 131 2.44 -48.79 -7.70
N ILE A 132 3.37 -47.86 -7.51
CA ILE A 132 3.04 -46.48 -7.12
C ILE A 132 2.18 -45.81 -8.19
N GLU A 133 2.51 -45.97 -9.47
CA GLU A 133 1.73 -45.41 -10.58
C GLU A 133 0.35 -46.08 -10.72
N HIS A 134 0.23 -47.37 -10.39
CA HIS A 134 -1.07 -48.03 -10.30
C HIS A 134 -1.90 -47.48 -9.15
N LEU A 135 -1.31 -47.34 -7.96
CA LEU A 135 -1.98 -46.76 -6.78
C LEU A 135 -2.42 -45.32 -7.05
N LYS A 136 -1.58 -44.51 -7.70
CA LYS A 136 -1.92 -43.17 -8.16
C LYS A 136 -3.18 -43.18 -9.01
N ARG A 137 -3.29 -44.08 -9.99
CA ARG A 137 -4.48 -44.18 -10.85
C ARG A 137 -5.73 -44.56 -10.06
N VAL A 138 -5.62 -45.48 -9.10
CA VAL A 138 -6.74 -45.87 -8.23
C VAL A 138 -7.22 -44.69 -7.37
N LEU A 139 -6.30 -44.03 -6.66
CA LEU A 139 -6.65 -42.90 -5.78
C LEU A 139 -7.13 -41.67 -6.57
N ALA A 140 -6.61 -41.46 -7.78
CA ALA A 140 -7.11 -40.44 -8.69
C ALA A 140 -8.55 -40.72 -9.15
N ALA A 141 -8.87 -41.99 -9.46
CA ALA A 141 -10.23 -42.38 -9.84
C ALA A 141 -11.24 -42.24 -8.69
N GLU A 142 -10.77 -42.34 -7.44
CA GLU A 142 -11.56 -42.04 -6.24
C GLU A 142 -11.71 -40.53 -5.96
N GLY A 143 -11.04 -39.65 -6.71
CA GLY A 143 -11.10 -38.19 -6.54
C GLY A 143 -10.29 -37.66 -5.35
N LEU A 144 -9.32 -38.42 -4.83
CA LEU A 144 -8.50 -37.95 -3.69
C LEU A 144 -7.56 -36.80 -4.05
N PHE A 145 -7.28 -36.59 -5.35
CA PHE A 145 -6.39 -35.53 -5.84
C PHE A 145 -7.16 -34.34 -6.46
N ASP A 146 -8.49 -34.31 -6.31
CA ASP A 146 -9.33 -33.27 -6.92
C ASP A 146 -9.01 -31.90 -6.33
N ALA A 147 -8.90 -30.89 -7.21
CA ALA A 147 -8.56 -29.52 -6.82
C ALA A 147 -9.59 -28.90 -5.85
N ASP A 148 -10.86 -29.30 -5.97
CA ASP A 148 -11.97 -28.81 -5.13
C ASP A 148 -11.85 -29.25 -3.66
N ARG A 149 -11.03 -30.25 -3.37
CA ARG A 149 -10.75 -30.69 -2.00
C ARG A 149 -9.68 -29.85 -1.31
N LYS A 150 -8.90 -29.08 -2.08
CA LYS A 150 -7.74 -28.35 -1.54
C LYS A 150 -8.19 -27.12 -0.76
N VAL A 151 -7.73 -27.00 0.47
CA VAL A 151 -8.02 -25.91 1.38
C VAL A 151 -6.95 -24.81 1.24
N PRO A 152 -7.32 -23.54 0.98
CA PRO A 152 -6.35 -22.47 0.88
C PRO A 152 -5.65 -22.22 2.22
N LEU A 153 -4.34 -21.95 2.17
CA LEU A 153 -3.57 -21.62 3.35
C LEU A 153 -4.05 -20.29 3.98
N PRO A 154 -4.15 -20.20 5.31
CA PRO A 154 -4.44 -18.94 5.99
C PRO A 154 -3.32 -17.93 5.71
N PHE A 155 -3.68 -16.65 5.59
CA PHE A 155 -2.71 -15.59 5.32
C PHE A 155 -1.63 -15.49 6.40
N LEU A 156 -2.02 -15.65 7.66
CA LEU A 156 -1.11 -15.59 8.81
C LEU A 156 -1.57 -16.59 9.89
N PRO A 157 -1.09 -17.84 9.86
CA PRO A 157 -1.42 -18.82 10.89
C PRO A 157 -0.79 -18.40 12.23
N ARG A 158 -1.54 -18.59 13.33
CA ARG A 158 -1.02 -18.34 14.69
C ARG A 158 -0.17 -19.50 15.20
N CYS A 159 -0.53 -20.71 14.80
CA CYS A 159 0.20 -21.92 15.17
C CYS A 159 0.26 -22.89 13.99
N VAL A 160 1.45 -23.46 13.80
CA VAL A 160 1.77 -24.41 12.74
C VAL A 160 2.18 -25.73 13.39
N GLY A 161 1.52 -26.81 12.99
CA GLY A 161 1.91 -28.16 13.32
C GLY A 161 3.06 -28.58 12.42
N LEU A 162 4.15 -29.12 12.96
CA LEU A 162 5.28 -29.59 12.19
C LEU A 162 5.55 -31.06 12.51
N VAL A 163 5.47 -31.91 11.49
CA VAL A 163 5.83 -33.31 11.56
C VAL A 163 7.16 -33.49 10.84
N CYS A 164 8.19 -33.94 11.57
CA CYS A 164 9.54 -34.07 11.04
C CYS A 164 10.32 -35.18 11.74
N GLY A 165 11.47 -35.53 11.15
CA GLY A 165 12.40 -36.48 11.76
C GLY A 165 13.01 -35.88 13.03
N ARG A 166 13.27 -36.74 14.03
CA ARG A 166 14.00 -36.35 15.25
C ARG A 166 15.35 -35.74 14.90
N GLU A 167 15.66 -34.58 15.48
CA GLU A 167 16.91 -33.82 15.24
C GLU A 167 17.17 -33.56 13.73
N SER A 168 16.12 -33.41 12.93
CA SER A 168 16.30 -33.26 11.48
C SER A 168 16.70 -31.83 11.10
N LYS A 169 17.61 -31.72 10.13
CA LYS A 169 17.91 -30.43 9.48
C LYS A 169 16.64 -29.75 8.93
N ALA A 170 15.68 -30.54 8.46
CA ALA A 170 14.41 -30.05 7.95
C ALA A 170 13.58 -29.30 9.01
N GLU A 171 13.58 -29.78 10.26
CA GLU A 171 12.92 -29.07 11.36
C GLU A 171 13.54 -27.69 11.57
N HIS A 172 14.87 -27.66 11.72
CA HIS A 172 15.61 -26.42 11.94
C HIS A 172 15.40 -25.44 10.77
N ASP A 173 15.46 -25.93 9.54
CA ASP A 173 15.24 -25.13 8.34
C ASP A 173 13.83 -24.51 8.33
N VAL A 174 12.77 -25.26 8.65
CA VAL A 174 11.40 -24.71 8.68
C VAL A 174 11.26 -23.66 9.79
N VAL A 175 11.65 -24.01 11.02
CA VAL A 175 11.44 -23.17 12.21
C VAL A 175 12.23 -21.87 12.11
N VAL A 176 13.52 -21.94 11.77
CA VAL A 176 14.38 -20.75 11.68
C VAL A 176 13.93 -19.82 10.56
N ASN A 177 13.62 -20.35 9.37
CA ASN A 177 13.18 -19.50 8.26
C ASN A 177 11.80 -18.88 8.53
N ALA A 178 10.91 -19.61 9.20
CA ALA A 178 9.60 -19.07 9.57
C ALA A 178 9.73 -17.99 10.66
N HIS A 179 10.55 -18.20 11.69
CA HIS A 179 10.79 -17.19 12.74
C HIS A 179 11.57 -15.97 12.25
N ALA A 180 12.48 -16.13 11.28
CA ALA A 180 13.14 -15.00 10.64
C ALA A 180 12.14 -14.08 9.92
N ARG A 181 11.11 -14.66 9.30
CA ARG A 181 10.03 -13.92 8.61
C ARG A 181 8.96 -13.41 9.57
N TRP A 182 8.60 -14.22 10.58
CA TRP A 182 7.54 -13.92 11.55
C TRP A 182 7.85 -14.48 12.95
N PRO A 183 8.54 -13.71 13.81
CA PRO A 183 9.01 -14.20 15.12
C PRO A 183 7.90 -14.64 16.10
N ALA A 184 6.67 -14.17 15.91
CA ALA A 184 5.54 -14.48 16.80
C ALA A 184 4.85 -15.83 16.49
N LEU A 185 5.31 -16.54 15.46
CA LEU A 185 4.74 -17.82 15.03
C LEU A 185 5.01 -18.91 16.08
N ARG A 186 3.98 -19.65 16.47
CA ARG A 186 4.10 -20.81 17.36
C ARG A 186 4.18 -22.11 16.56
N PHE A 187 5.00 -23.04 17.02
CA PHE A 187 5.10 -24.38 16.45
C PHE A 187 4.67 -25.45 17.45
N GLU A 188 3.87 -26.40 16.97
CA GLU A 188 3.58 -27.66 17.65
C GLU A 188 4.29 -28.77 16.89
N ILE A 189 5.43 -29.23 17.42
CA ILE A 189 6.32 -30.17 16.72
C ILE A 189 6.02 -31.60 17.18
N ARG A 190 5.95 -32.54 16.23
CA ARG A 190 5.88 -33.98 16.48
C ARG A 190 7.02 -34.66 15.75
N GLU A 191 7.98 -35.14 16.53
CA GLU A 191 9.12 -35.90 16.04
C GLU A 191 8.70 -37.35 15.76
N VAL A 192 8.83 -37.78 14.51
CA VAL A 192 8.44 -39.13 14.05
C VAL A 192 9.54 -39.75 13.21
N ALA A 193 9.51 -41.08 13.07
CA ALA A 193 10.29 -41.74 12.04
C ALA A 193 9.81 -41.24 10.66
N VAL A 194 10.74 -40.72 9.85
CA VAL A 194 10.46 -40.28 8.46
C VAL A 194 10.92 -41.29 7.41
N GLN A 195 11.53 -42.39 7.86
CA GLN A 195 12.04 -43.48 7.04
C GLN A 195 11.89 -44.83 7.76
N GLY A 196 11.85 -45.91 6.98
CA GLY A 196 11.69 -47.28 7.49
C GLY A 196 10.26 -47.61 7.92
N ALA A 197 10.07 -48.84 8.43
CA ALA A 197 8.74 -49.43 8.67
C ALA A 197 7.88 -48.70 9.71
N ARG A 198 8.50 -47.93 10.62
CA ARG A 198 7.77 -47.13 11.61
C ARG A 198 7.24 -45.80 11.08
N ALA A 199 7.66 -45.38 9.88
CA ALA A 199 7.36 -44.05 9.38
C ALA A 199 5.86 -43.83 9.13
N VAL A 200 5.22 -44.75 8.41
CA VAL A 200 3.78 -44.66 8.11
C VAL A 200 2.92 -44.57 9.38
N PRO A 201 3.02 -45.51 10.35
CA PRO A 201 2.16 -45.45 11.54
C PRO A 201 2.44 -44.23 12.44
N GLU A 202 3.71 -43.81 12.61
CA GLU A 202 4.06 -42.66 13.44
C GLU A 202 3.60 -41.34 12.79
N VAL A 203 3.82 -41.15 11.48
CA VAL A 203 3.37 -39.96 10.75
C VAL A 203 1.83 -39.86 10.75
N VAL A 204 1.12 -40.97 10.52
CA VAL A 204 -0.35 -40.98 10.55
C VAL A 204 -0.89 -40.62 11.94
N ALA A 205 -0.26 -41.11 13.00
CA ALA A 205 -0.63 -40.78 14.37
C ALA A 205 -0.42 -39.28 14.65
N ALA A 206 0.74 -38.73 14.27
CA ALA A 206 1.06 -37.32 14.45
C ALA A 206 0.13 -36.40 13.64
N LEU A 207 -0.19 -36.77 12.39
CA LEU A 207 -1.14 -36.02 11.56
C LEU A 207 -2.53 -35.95 12.20
N ARG A 208 -3.03 -37.07 12.72
CA ARG A 208 -4.34 -37.12 13.39
C ARG A 208 -4.36 -36.32 14.70
N GLU A 209 -3.26 -36.34 15.45
CA GLU A 209 -3.14 -35.57 16.68
C GLU A 209 -3.16 -34.07 16.39
N LEU A 210 -2.38 -33.61 15.41
CA LEU A 210 -2.32 -32.20 15.01
C LEU A 210 -3.62 -31.72 14.34
N ASP A 211 -4.28 -32.57 13.54
CA ASP A 211 -5.58 -32.23 12.92
C ASP A 211 -6.72 -32.13 13.94
N ALA A 212 -6.59 -32.82 15.08
CA ALA A 212 -7.56 -32.75 16.18
C ALA A 212 -7.38 -31.50 17.06
N ASP A 213 -6.24 -30.81 17.00
CA ASP A 213 -5.96 -29.61 17.79
C ASP A 213 -6.49 -28.35 17.09
N PRO A 214 -7.52 -27.66 17.64
CA PRO A 214 -8.07 -26.45 17.03
C PRO A 214 -7.11 -25.25 17.07
N ALA A 215 -6.01 -25.32 17.83
CA ALA A 215 -4.98 -24.29 17.81
C ALA A 215 -4.15 -24.33 16.52
N VAL A 216 -3.98 -25.51 15.92
CA VAL A 216 -3.15 -25.71 14.73
C VAL A 216 -3.93 -25.31 13.48
N GLU A 217 -3.45 -24.30 12.77
CA GLU A 217 -4.14 -23.75 11.59
C GLU A 217 -3.54 -24.23 10.26
N VAL A 218 -2.32 -24.77 10.29
CA VAL A 218 -1.62 -25.39 9.15
C VAL A 218 -0.74 -26.52 9.67
N ILE A 219 -0.69 -27.65 8.96
CA ILE A 219 0.21 -28.77 9.26
C ILE A 219 1.27 -28.85 8.16
N VAL A 220 2.53 -29.02 8.54
CA VAL A 220 3.66 -29.18 7.64
C VAL A 220 4.26 -30.55 7.87
N LEU A 221 4.35 -31.34 6.81
CA LEU A 221 5.14 -32.57 6.84
C LEU A 221 6.46 -32.30 6.13
N ALA A 222 7.53 -32.25 6.89
CA ALA A 222 8.85 -31.91 6.40
C ALA A 222 9.79 -33.12 6.49
N ARG A 223 10.55 -33.33 5.42
CA ARG A 223 11.64 -34.31 5.39
C ARG A 223 12.92 -33.65 4.91
N GLY A 224 14.05 -34.07 5.48
CA GLY A 224 15.36 -33.71 4.96
C GLY A 224 15.71 -34.49 3.69
N GLY A 225 16.86 -34.16 3.11
CA GLY A 225 17.44 -34.93 2.01
C GLY A 225 17.67 -36.41 2.40
N GLY A 226 17.60 -37.29 1.41
CA GLY A 226 17.91 -38.71 1.55
C GLY A 226 17.71 -39.41 0.21
N ALA A 227 17.82 -40.73 0.19
CA ALA A 227 17.67 -41.48 -1.05
C ALA A 227 16.20 -41.53 -1.50
N VAL A 228 15.96 -41.92 -2.75
CA VAL A 228 14.62 -42.06 -3.32
C VAL A 228 13.82 -43.12 -2.56
N GLU A 229 14.51 -44.15 -2.08
CA GLU A 229 13.97 -45.26 -1.30
C GLU A 229 13.36 -44.78 0.02
N ASP A 230 13.92 -43.74 0.63
CA ASP A 230 13.39 -43.17 1.86
C ASP A 230 12.06 -42.43 1.62
N LEU A 231 11.68 -42.14 0.35
CA LEU A 231 10.42 -41.45 0.00
C LEU A 231 9.23 -42.41 -0.09
N LEU A 232 9.49 -43.72 -0.14
CA LEU A 232 8.47 -44.74 -0.30
C LEU A 232 7.37 -44.71 0.76
N PRO A 233 7.66 -44.47 2.07
CA PRO A 233 6.61 -44.33 3.08
C PRO A 233 5.58 -43.25 2.75
N PHE A 234 5.97 -42.19 2.05
CA PHE A 234 5.09 -41.06 1.67
C PHE A 234 4.23 -41.37 0.43
N SER A 235 4.41 -42.53 -0.20
CA SER A 235 3.52 -43.05 -1.24
C SER A 235 2.67 -44.22 -0.74
N ASN A 236 2.66 -44.50 0.57
CA ASN A 236 1.82 -45.55 1.16
C ASN A 236 0.36 -45.10 1.20
N GLU A 237 -0.55 -46.01 0.81
CA GLU A 237 -1.99 -45.72 0.72
C GLU A 237 -2.59 -45.25 2.06
N ALA A 238 -2.19 -45.84 3.18
CA ALA A 238 -2.74 -45.49 4.49
C ALA A 238 -2.41 -44.05 4.88
N LEU A 239 -1.19 -43.60 4.58
CA LEU A 239 -0.75 -42.22 4.83
C LEU A 239 -1.43 -41.23 3.89
N VAL A 240 -1.52 -41.55 2.60
CA VAL A 240 -2.18 -40.70 1.59
C VAL A 240 -3.65 -40.51 1.92
N ARG A 241 -4.35 -41.57 2.35
CA ARG A 241 -5.74 -41.49 2.80
C ARG A 241 -5.90 -40.70 4.10
N ALA A 242 -4.96 -40.84 5.05
CA ALA A 242 -4.97 -40.05 6.28
C ALA A 242 -4.83 -38.56 5.99
N ALA A 243 -3.89 -38.18 5.12
CA ALA A 243 -3.70 -36.81 4.68
C ALA A 243 -4.93 -36.25 3.95
N ALA A 244 -5.58 -37.04 3.09
CA ALA A 244 -6.78 -36.62 2.37
C ALA A 244 -8.00 -36.41 3.27
N ALA A 245 -7.95 -36.94 4.50
CA ALA A 245 -9.00 -36.82 5.51
C ALA A 245 -8.75 -35.66 6.51
N CYS A 246 -7.57 -35.03 6.47
CA CYS A 246 -7.26 -33.85 7.29
C CYS A 246 -8.20 -32.70 6.96
N ARG A 247 -8.64 -31.98 8.00
CA ARG A 247 -9.43 -30.75 7.90
C ARG A 247 -8.53 -29.53 7.89
N THR A 248 -7.41 -29.61 8.61
CA THR A 248 -6.41 -28.56 8.67
C THR A 248 -5.55 -28.60 7.40
N PRO A 249 -5.29 -27.44 6.76
CA PRO A 249 -4.46 -27.37 5.55
C PRO A 249 -3.11 -28.05 5.72
N LEU A 250 -2.77 -28.93 4.79
CA LEU A 250 -1.54 -29.72 4.78
C LEU A 250 -0.55 -29.19 3.74
N VAL A 251 0.68 -28.94 4.20
CA VAL A 251 1.83 -28.58 3.38
C VAL A 251 2.80 -29.75 3.32
N SER A 252 3.07 -30.26 2.12
CA SER A 252 4.13 -31.24 1.90
C SER A 252 5.46 -30.53 1.61
N ALA A 253 6.50 -30.87 2.36
CA ALA A 253 7.86 -30.36 2.20
C ALA A 253 8.89 -31.50 2.23
N ILE A 254 8.64 -32.53 1.43
CA ILE A 254 9.34 -33.83 1.50
C ILE A 254 10.30 -34.03 0.32
N GLY A 255 9.90 -33.67 -0.90
CA GLY A 255 10.60 -34.00 -2.13
C GLY A 255 11.08 -32.78 -2.93
N HIS A 256 12.08 -32.99 -3.79
CA HIS A 256 12.50 -32.02 -4.81
C HIS A 256 11.73 -32.25 -6.13
N GLU A 257 11.93 -31.41 -7.15
CA GLU A 257 11.12 -31.43 -8.38
C GLU A 257 11.04 -32.79 -9.08
N THR A 258 12.11 -33.59 -9.05
CA THR A 258 12.18 -34.92 -9.67
C THR A 258 11.51 -36.04 -8.86
N ASP A 259 11.34 -35.89 -7.54
CA ASP A 259 10.91 -36.97 -6.66
C ASP A 259 9.63 -36.58 -5.92
N SER A 260 8.49 -36.78 -6.59
CA SER A 260 7.16 -36.39 -6.07
C SER A 260 6.41 -37.61 -5.49
N PRO A 261 6.38 -37.82 -4.16
CA PRO A 261 5.56 -38.86 -3.55
C PRO A 261 4.07 -38.60 -3.76
N LEU A 262 3.24 -39.64 -3.65
CA LEU A 262 1.78 -39.49 -3.81
C LEU A 262 1.15 -38.51 -2.82
N LEU A 263 1.77 -38.33 -1.65
CA LEU A 263 1.32 -37.34 -0.68
C LEU A 263 1.32 -35.91 -1.23
N ASP A 264 2.28 -35.54 -2.09
CA ASP A 264 2.37 -34.21 -2.68
C ASP A 264 1.12 -33.85 -3.50
N LEU A 265 0.44 -34.87 -4.05
CA LEU A 265 -0.77 -34.70 -4.85
C LEU A 265 -1.98 -34.40 -3.98
N VAL A 266 -2.04 -35.01 -2.78
CA VAL A 266 -3.11 -34.81 -1.79
C VAL A 266 -2.93 -33.51 -1.01
N ALA A 267 -1.68 -33.13 -0.72
CA ALA A 267 -1.41 -31.92 0.03
C ALA A 267 -2.04 -30.69 -0.63
N ASP A 268 -2.53 -29.77 0.21
CA ASP A 268 -3.12 -28.51 -0.23
C ASP A 268 -2.08 -27.62 -0.90
N TYR A 269 -0.85 -27.69 -0.39
CA TYR A 269 0.31 -27.04 -0.99
C TYR A 269 1.54 -27.94 -1.00
N ARG A 270 2.20 -28.01 -2.15
CA ARG A 270 3.49 -28.67 -2.31
C ARG A 270 4.60 -27.62 -2.26
N ALA A 271 5.44 -27.70 -1.24
CA ALA A 271 6.67 -26.92 -1.13
C ALA A 271 7.84 -27.71 -1.72
N SER A 272 8.71 -27.01 -2.43
CA SER A 272 9.90 -27.62 -3.08
C SER A 272 10.99 -28.04 -2.09
N THR A 273 11.01 -27.41 -0.91
CA THR A 273 11.97 -27.65 0.17
C THR A 273 11.35 -27.27 1.52
N PRO A 274 11.90 -27.76 2.64
CA PRO A 274 11.51 -27.30 3.99
C PRO A 274 11.60 -25.76 4.14
N THR A 275 12.63 -25.14 3.58
CA THR A 275 12.78 -23.67 3.56
C THR A 275 11.69 -22.96 2.75
N ASP A 276 11.29 -23.53 1.60
CA ASP A 276 10.21 -22.99 0.77
C ASP A 276 8.85 -23.08 1.48
N ALA A 277 8.63 -24.17 2.22
CA ALA A 277 7.44 -24.31 3.06
C ALA A 277 7.33 -23.14 4.05
N ALA A 278 8.40 -22.84 4.78
CA ALA A 278 8.43 -21.73 5.72
C ALA A 278 8.11 -20.37 5.07
N LYS A 279 8.61 -20.12 3.84
CA LYS A 279 8.32 -18.88 3.10
C LYS A 279 6.85 -18.77 2.69
N ARG A 280 6.20 -19.90 2.41
CA ARG A 280 4.81 -19.93 1.95
C ARG A 280 3.81 -19.83 3.10
N ILE A 281 4.12 -20.45 4.24
CA ILE A 281 3.21 -20.50 5.40
C ILE A 281 3.10 -19.14 6.08
N VAL A 282 4.17 -18.34 6.07
CA VAL A 282 4.15 -17.01 6.69
C VAL A 282 4.64 -15.88 5.76
N PRO A 283 3.97 -14.72 5.78
CA PRO A 283 4.42 -13.52 5.08
C PRO A 283 5.71 -12.97 5.72
N ASP A 284 6.41 -12.11 4.99
CA ASP A 284 7.57 -11.41 5.52
C ASP A 284 7.13 -10.17 6.31
N VAL A 285 7.38 -10.15 7.62
CA VAL A 285 7.01 -9.03 8.51
C VAL A 285 7.59 -7.69 8.04
N THR A 286 8.77 -7.70 7.40
CA THR A 286 9.44 -6.49 6.92
C THR A 286 8.71 -5.91 5.72
N GLU A 287 8.28 -6.77 4.78
CA GLU A 287 7.49 -6.36 3.63
C GLU A 287 6.13 -5.82 4.05
N GLU A 288 5.44 -6.50 4.97
CA GLU A 288 4.14 -6.07 5.48
C GLU A 288 4.23 -4.73 6.22
N ARG A 289 5.27 -4.55 7.06
CA ARG A 289 5.53 -3.26 7.73
C ARG A 289 5.81 -2.14 6.73
N ARG A 290 6.56 -2.43 5.67
CA ARG A 290 6.84 -1.47 4.59
C ARG A 290 5.56 -1.10 3.85
N GLY A 291 4.71 -2.08 3.52
CA GLY A 291 3.40 -1.86 2.90
C GLY A 291 2.51 -0.95 3.76
N LEU A 292 2.44 -1.22 5.07
CA LEU A 292 1.69 -0.39 6.02
C LEU A 292 2.25 1.04 6.10
N ALA A 293 3.57 1.21 6.14
CA ALA A 293 4.20 2.53 6.15
C ALA A 293 3.88 3.33 4.88
N GLN A 294 3.95 2.69 3.72
CA GLN A 294 3.61 3.29 2.42
C GLN A 294 2.12 3.66 2.34
N ALA A 295 1.22 2.77 2.78
CA ALA A 295 -0.20 3.06 2.84
C ALA A 295 -0.48 4.27 3.75
N ARG A 296 0.14 4.33 4.93
CA ARG A 296 0.04 5.47 5.85
C ARG A 296 0.56 6.76 5.23
N GLN A 297 1.69 6.73 4.52
CA GLN A 297 2.24 7.91 3.84
C GLN A 297 1.30 8.40 2.75
N ARG A 298 0.77 7.50 1.91
CA ARG A 298 -0.20 7.84 0.86
C ARG A 298 -1.47 8.47 1.42
N ILE A 299 -2.03 7.90 2.49
CA ILE A 299 -3.20 8.44 3.17
C ILE A 299 -2.90 9.84 3.70
N ARG A 300 -1.76 10.03 4.38
CA ARG A 300 -1.36 11.34 4.89
C ARG A 300 -1.25 12.38 3.78
N LEU A 301 -0.56 12.07 2.69
CA LEU A 301 -0.41 13.00 1.55
C LEU A 301 -1.75 13.33 0.89
N ALA A 302 -2.65 12.35 0.75
CA ALA A 302 -3.98 12.59 0.21
C ALA A 302 -4.81 13.51 1.10
N VAL A 303 -4.78 13.28 2.42
CA VAL A 303 -5.50 14.10 3.40
C VAL A 303 -4.92 15.52 3.47
N THR A 304 -3.61 15.67 3.59
CA THR A 304 -2.97 17.00 3.66
C THR A 304 -3.14 17.76 2.35
N GLY A 305 -3.00 17.10 1.20
CA GLY A 305 -3.24 17.68 -0.10
C GLY A 305 -4.67 18.18 -0.27
N ARG A 306 -5.67 17.40 0.18
CA ARG A 306 -7.07 17.82 0.17
C ARG A 306 -7.30 19.03 1.09
N LEU A 307 -6.83 18.98 2.34
CA LEU A 307 -6.96 20.10 3.28
C LEU A 307 -6.32 21.38 2.73
N ALA A 308 -5.13 21.28 2.13
CA ALA A 308 -4.46 22.43 1.52
C ALA A 308 -5.19 22.96 0.28
N ALA A 309 -5.86 22.11 -0.49
CA ALA A 309 -6.70 22.55 -1.61
C ALA A 309 -7.96 23.30 -1.11
N GLU A 310 -8.66 22.73 -0.12
CA GLU A 310 -9.83 23.38 0.49
C GLU A 310 -9.46 24.71 1.15
N GLN A 311 -8.35 24.77 1.89
CA GLN A 311 -7.87 25.99 2.51
C GLN A 311 -7.55 27.08 1.47
N ARG A 312 -6.85 26.72 0.38
CA ARG A 312 -6.60 27.66 -0.73
C ARG A 312 -7.90 28.13 -1.39
N GLY A 313 -8.89 27.26 -1.51
CA GLY A 313 -10.23 27.62 -2.00
C GLY A 313 -10.91 28.65 -1.12
N LEU A 314 -10.88 28.44 0.21
CA LEU A 314 -11.41 29.40 1.18
C LEU A 314 -10.67 30.74 1.14
N ASP A 315 -9.33 30.71 1.11
CA ASP A 315 -8.52 31.94 1.04
C ASP A 315 -8.79 32.73 -0.25
N HIS A 316 -8.96 32.03 -1.38
CA HIS A 316 -9.35 32.66 -2.64
C HIS A 316 -10.74 33.29 -2.56
N LEU A 317 -11.73 32.61 -1.97
CA LEU A 317 -13.06 33.19 -1.77
C LEU A 317 -13.03 34.42 -0.86
N ARG A 318 -12.22 34.39 0.21
CA ARG A 318 -12.06 35.51 1.15
C ARG A 318 -11.37 36.73 0.52
N THR A 319 -10.50 36.53 -0.46
CA THR A 319 -9.81 37.61 -1.18
C THR A 319 -10.66 38.25 -2.28
N ARG A 320 -11.82 37.67 -2.64
CA ARG A 320 -12.71 38.29 -3.64
C ARG A 320 -13.21 39.65 -3.13
N PRO A 321 -13.17 40.72 -3.94
CA PRO A 321 -13.54 42.08 -3.52
C PRO A 321 -14.92 42.17 -2.86
N VAL A 322 -15.89 41.40 -3.36
CA VAL A 322 -17.27 41.37 -2.82
C VAL A 322 -17.34 40.80 -1.40
N VAL A 323 -16.42 39.90 -1.02
CA VAL A 323 -16.36 39.30 0.32
C VAL A 323 -15.41 40.08 1.23
N ALA A 324 -14.26 40.52 0.71
CA ALA A 324 -13.25 41.27 1.45
C ALA A 324 -13.70 42.68 1.83
N ASN A 325 -14.41 43.36 0.92
CA ASN A 325 -14.98 44.68 1.17
C ASN A 325 -16.32 44.84 0.43
N PRO A 326 -17.41 44.29 1.00
CA PRO A 326 -18.75 44.33 0.37
C PRO A 326 -19.23 45.75 0.06
N HIS A 327 -18.77 46.73 0.83
CA HIS A 327 -19.18 48.12 0.70
C HIS A 327 -18.39 48.88 -0.37
N ALA A 328 -17.25 48.38 -0.87
CA ALA A 328 -16.39 49.11 -1.81
C ALA A 328 -17.14 49.66 -3.03
N LEU A 329 -18.02 48.84 -3.64
CA LEU A 329 -18.85 49.26 -4.78
C LEU A 329 -19.85 50.35 -4.40
N VAL A 330 -20.46 50.25 -3.23
CA VAL A 330 -21.44 51.24 -2.75
C VAL A 330 -20.75 52.54 -2.37
N THR A 331 -19.62 52.46 -1.66
CA THR A 331 -18.81 53.62 -1.26
C THR A 331 -18.34 54.39 -2.49
N ALA A 332 -17.79 53.71 -3.50
CA ALA A 332 -17.36 54.37 -4.74
C ALA A 332 -18.52 55.11 -5.44
N ARG A 333 -19.72 54.53 -5.46
CA ARG A 333 -20.91 55.19 -6.03
C ARG A 333 -21.43 56.34 -5.15
N ALA A 334 -21.38 56.19 -3.83
CA ALA A 334 -21.75 57.24 -2.90
C ALA A 334 -20.82 58.46 -3.04
N GLU A 335 -19.51 58.24 -3.16
CA GLU A 335 -18.52 59.27 -3.42
C GLU A 335 -18.73 59.95 -4.77
N GLU A 336 -19.02 59.18 -5.82
CA GLU A 336 -19.33 59.70 -7.15
C GLU A 336 -20.56 60.61 -7.14
N VAL A 337 -21.66 60.16 -6.51
CA VAL A 337 -22.88 60.97 -6.34
C VAL A 337 -22.58 62.22 -5.52
N GLY A 338 -21.78 62.12 -4.45
CA GLY A 338 -21.35 63.26 -3.65
C GLY A 338 -20.59 64.31 -4.47
N ARG A 339 -19.63 63.86 -5.28
CA ARG A 339 -18.85 64.72 -6.20
C ARG A 339 -19.72 65.38 -7.26
N LEU A 340 -20.62 64.63 -7.88
CA LEU A 340 -21.56 65.15 -8.89
C LEU A 340 -22.51 66.17 -8.28
N ARG A 341 -23.06 65.90 -7.09
CA ARG A 341 -23.93 66.83 -6.35
C ARG A 341 -23.18 68.12 -6.02
N ALA A 342 -21.97 68.03 -5.49
CA ALA A 342 -21.16 69.21 -5.18
C ALA A 342 -20.84 70.04 -6.43
N THR A 343 -20.58 69.37 -7.55
CA THR A 343 -20.31 70.03 -8.84
C THR A 343 -21.55 70.71 -9.40
N ALA A 344 -22.71 70.05 -9.34
CA ALA A 344 -23.99 70.63 -9.76
C ALA A 344 -24.34 71.87 -8.94
N LEU A 345 -24.20 71.81 -7.61
CA LEU A 345 -24.45 72.96 -6.73
C LEU A 345 -23.53 74.14 -7.07
N ARG A 346 -22.21 73.91 -7.22
CA ARG A 346 -21.27 74.96 -7.63
C ARG A 346 -21.62 75.55 -8.99
N ALA A 347 -22.00 74.73 -9.96
CA ALA A 347 -22.36 75.20 -11.30
C ALA A 347 -23.63 76.05 -11.27
N VAL A 348 -24.63 75.68 -10.46
CA VAL A 348 -25.85 76.47 -10.24
C VAL A 348 -25.51 77.80 -9.57
N THR A 349 -24.78 77.78 -8.45
CA THR A 349 -24.38 79.00 -7.74
C THR A 349 -23.60 79.95 -8.64
N TRP A 350 -22.62 79.44 -9.39
CA TRP A 350 -21.85 80.24 -10.34
C TRP A 350 -22.73 80.88 -11.43
N ARG A 351 -23.71 80.13 -11.96
CA ARG A 351 -24.67 80.65 -12.96
C ARG A 351 -25.56 81.74 -12.38
N THR A 352 -26.06 81.55 -11.16
CA THR A 352 -26.93 82.53 -10.51
C THR A 352 -26.17 83.81 -10.15
N ASP A 353 -24.94 83.69 -9.64
CA ASP A 353 -24.09 84.82 -9.30
C ASP A 353 -23.74 85.62 -10.55
N ARG A 354 -23.34 84.92 -11.62
CA ARG A 354 -23.04 85.56 -12.90
C ARG A 354 -24.25 86.27 -13.52
N ALA A 355 -25.43 85.65 -13.47
CA ALA A 355 -26.66 86.30 -13.94
C ALA A 355 -27.02 87.54 -13.09
N ALA A 356 -26.79 87.48 -11.77
CA ALA A 356 -26.99 88.62 -10.89
C ALA A 356 -25.99 89.76 -11.18
N ASP A 357 -24.74 89.43 -11.49
CA ASP A 357 -23.71 90.39 -11.91
C ASP A 357 -24.06 91.06 -13.24
N GLU A 358 -24.47 90.27 -14.23
CA GLU A 358 -24.91 90.77 -15.54
C GLU A 358 -26.12 91.71 -15.38
N LEU A 359 -27.10 91.35 -14.53
CA LEU A 359 -28.26 92.20 -14.23
C LEU A 359 -27.85 93.50 -13.51
N ARG A 360 -26.93 93.43 -12.54
CA ARG A 360 -26.40 94.61 -11.85
C ARG A 360 -25.65 95.52 -12.82
N GLY A 361 -24.85 94.95 -13.72
CA GLY A 361 -24.14 95.67 -14.78
C GLY A 361 -25.11 96.38 -15.71
N ALA A 362 -26.08 95.66 -16.27
CA ALA A 362 -27.11 96.23 -17.15
C ALA A 362 -27.91 97.36 -16.48
N ARG A 363 -28.29 97.18 -15.20
CA ARG A 363 -28.99 98.22 -14.42
C ARG A 363 -28.13 99.46 -14.20
N SER A 364 -26.82 99.28 -14.01
CA SER A 364 -25.89 100.39 -13.79
C SER A 364 -25.63 101.15 -15.10
N GLN A 365 -25.52 100.45 -16.23
CA GLN A 365 -25.45 101.06 -17.56
C GLN A 365 -26.71 101.85 -17.89
N LEU A 366 -27.90 101.27 -17.64
CA LEU A 366 -29.18 101.96 -17.85
C LEU A 366 -29.28 103.24 -17.00
N ARG A 367 -28.76 103.22 -15.77
CA ARG A 367 -28.69 104.43 -14.92
C ARG A 367 -27.68 105.44 -15.42
N ALA A 368 -26.50 105.02 -15.86
CA ALA A 368 -25.46 105.92 -16.35
C ALA A 368 -25.85 106.61 -17.67
N LEU A 369 -26.59 105.92 -18.53
CA LEU A 369 -27.10 106.44 -19.80
C LEU A 369 -28.46 107.15 -19.65
N SER A 370 -29.05 107.15 -18.45
CA SER A 370 -30.33 107.81 -18.21
C SER A 370 -30.14 109.33 -18.13
N PRO A 371 -30.86 110.12 -18.94
CA PRO A 371 -30.85 111.58 -18.84
C PRO A 371 -31.18 112.08 -17.43
N ALA A 372 -31.95 111.30 -16.65
CA ALA A 372 -32.31 111.63 -15.28
C ALA A 372 -31.10 111.72 -14.34
N ALA A 373 -30.06 110.89 -14.54
CA ALA A 373 -28.84 110.94 -13.72
C ALA A 373 -28.01 112.19 -14.03
N THR A 374 -27.95 112.61 -15.30
CA THR A 374 -27.30 113.87 -15.71
C THR A 374 -28.07 115.07 -15.16
N LEU A 375 -29.40 115.06 -15.25
CA LEU A 375 -30.24 116.12 -14.68
C LEU A 375 -30.09 116.21 -13.14
N ALA A 376 -30.03 115.06 -12.44
CA ALA A 376 -29.85 115.00 -10.99
C ALA A 376 -28.51 115.58 -10.48
N ARG A 377 -27.50 115.68 -11.34
CA ARG A 377 -26.19 116.30 -11.00
C ARG A 377 -26.21 117.82 -11.12
N GLY A 378 -27.36 118.43 -11.41
CA GLY A 378 -27.54 119.89 -11.48
C GLY A 378 -27.45 120.47 -12.89
N TYR A 379 -27.39 119.62 -13.91
CA TYR A 379 -27.47 120.06 -15.30
C TYR A 379 -28.94 120.23 -15.73
N ALA A 380 -29.20 121.17 -16.62
CA ALA A 380 -30.51 121.36 -17.24
C ALA A 380 -30.42 121.06 -18.74
N VAL A 381 -31.47 120.48 -19.31
CA VAL A 381 -31.62 120.36 -20.76
C VAL A 381 -32.49 121.52 -21.23
N LEU A 382 -31.91 122.42 -22.02
CA LEU A 382 -32.62 123.56 -22.59
C LEU A 382 -33.37 123.12 -23.84
N ARG A 383 -34.63 123.54 -23.97
CA ARG A 383 -35.47 123.31 -25.14
C ARG A 383 -36.02 124.63 -25.69
N ASP A 384 -36.12 124.72 -27.02
CA ASP A 384 -36.84 125.81 -27.68
C ASP A 384 -38.37 125.63 -27.59
N ASP A 385 -39.12 126.61 -28.08
CA ASP A 385 -40.59 126.58 -28.12
C ASP A 385 -41.16 125.42 -28.97
N ALA A 386 -40.35 124.83 -29.86
CA ALA A 386 -40.69 123.66 -30.67
C ALA A 386 -40.32 122.33 -29.98
N GLY A 387 -39.76 122.38 -28.76
CA GLY A 387 -39.37 121.23 -27.95
C GLY A 387 -38.04 120.58 -28.35
N ARG A 388 -37.23 121.22 -29.21
CA ARG A 388 -35.91 120.74 -29.64
C ARG A 388 -34.85 121.13 -28.62
N VAL A 389 -33.87 120.25 -28.41
CA VAL A 389 -32.79 120.50 -27.43
C VAL A 389 -31.78 121.48 -28.01
N VAL A 390 -31.58 122.59 -27.32
CA VAL A 390 -30.55 123.60 -27.62
C VAL A 390 -29.19 123.04 -27.21
N ARG A 391 -28.21 123.01 -28.13
CA ARG A 391 -26.90 122.42 -27.89
C ARG A 391 -25.75 123.43 -27.99
N SER A 392 -25.93 124.48 -28.78
CA SER A 392 -24.99 125.59 -28.92
C SER A 392 -25.63 126.91 -28.49
N ALA A 393 -24.79 127.87 -28.08
CA ALA A 393 -25.22 129.25 -27.84
C ALA A 393 -25.67 129.97 -29.13
N ASP A 394 -25.27 129.47 -30.29
CA ASP A 394 -25.65 130.02 -31.60
C ASP A 394 -27.05 129.55 -32.06
N ASP A 395 -27.63 128.54 -31.38
CA ASP A 395 -28.94 127.97 -31.72
C ASP A 395 -30.11 128.80 -31.17
N VAL A 396 -29.81 129.89 -30.44
CA VAL A 396 -30.79 130.74 -29.77
C VAL A 396 -30.52 132.21 -30.08
N GLU A 397 -31.56 133.04 -29.97
CA GLU A 397 -31.47 134.49 -30.17
C GLU A 397 -31.74 135.26 -28.87
N THR A 398 -31.18 136.46 -28.75
CA THR A 398 -31.44 137.33 -27.58
C THR A 398 -32.91 137.75 -27.55
N GLY A 399 -33.59 137.50 -26.41
CA GLY A 399 -35.03 137.68 -26.22
C GLY A 399 -35.86 136.41 -26.42
N GLN A 400 -35.25 135.30 -26.86
CA GLN A 400 -35.96 134.04 -27.05
C GLN A 400 -36.29 133.36 -25.71
N ARG A 401 -37.50 132.82 -25.60
CA ARG A 401 -37.92 132.00 -24.46
C ARG A 401 -37.50 130.55 -24.68
N LEU A 402 -36.96 129.94 -23.64
CA LEU A 402 -36.56 128.54 -23.63
C LEU A 402 -37.14 127.87 -22.38
N GLU A 403 -37.27 126.56 -22.44
CA GLU A 403 -37.66 125.72 -21.31
C GLU A 403 -36.44 124.96 -20.79
N ALA A 404 -36.06 125.19 -19.53
CA ALA A 404 -35.03 124.43 -18.83
C ALA A 404 -35.67 123.24 -18.10
N LEU A 405 -35.40 122.04 -18.58
CA LEU A 405 -35.79 120.79 -17.90
C LEU A 405 -34.74 120.42 -16.86
N LEU A 406 -35.14 120.33 -15.59
CA LEU A 406 -34.28 119.99 -14.45
C LEU A 406 -34.55 118.56 -13.96
N ALA A 407 -33.79 118.10 -12.96
CA ALA A 407 -34.00 116.80 -12.30
C ALA A 407 -35.43 116.61 -11.77
N SER A 408 -36.04 117.71 -11.33
CA SER A 408 -37.43 117.79 -10.91
C SER A 408 -37.96 119.16 -11.27
N GLY A 409 -38.98 119.21 -12.14
CA GLY A 409 -39.61 120.44 -12.58
C GLY A 409 -39.04 121.03 -13.87
N ARG A 410 -39.68 122.10 -14.31
CA ARG A 410 -39.37 122.84 -15.54
C ARG A 410 -39.40 124.33 -15.22
N LEU A 411 -38.49 125.08 -15.81
CA LEU A 411 -38.42 126.54 -15.66
C LEU A 411 -38.49 127.20 -17.04
N GLY A 412 -39.26 128.27 -17.16
CA GLY A 412 -39.14 129.17 -18.30
C GLY A 412 -37.94 130.08 -18.09
N VAL A 413 -37.06 130.16 -19.08
CA VAL A 413 -35.88 131.03 -19.08
C VAL A 413 -35.89 131.88 -20.34
N GLU A 414 -35.41 133.12 -20.25
CA GLU A 414 -35.35 134.05 -21.38
C GLU A 414 -33.88 134.42 -21.64
N VAL A 415 -33.45 134.39 -22.90
CA VAL A 415 -32.06 134.68 -23.27
C VAL A 415 -31.81 136.18 -23.20
N VAL A 416 -31.14 136.64 -22.14
CA VAL A 416 -30.83 138.07 -21.95
C VAL A 416 -29.58 138.53 -22.70
N GLY A 417 -28.81 137.58 -23.25
CA GLY A 417 -27.63 137.82 -24.09
C GLY A 417 -26.88 136.52 -24.36
N GLN A 418 -26.16 136.45 -25.48
CA GLN A 418 -25.34 135.29 -25.87
C GLN A 418 -23.94 135.71 -26.32
N THR A 419 -22.97 134.87 -26.02
CA THR A 419 -21.60 135.01 -26.51
C THR A 419 -21.35 133.87 -27.51
N ALA A 420 -20.84 134.20 -28.70
CA ALA A 420 -20.53 133.21 -29.73
C ALA A 420 -19.58 132.13 -29.18
N ALA A 421 -19.81 130.88 -29.57
CA ALA A 421 -19.04 129.75 -29.06
C ALA A 421 -17.55 129.87 -29.46
N THR A 422 -16.65 129.95 -28.48
CA THR A 422 -15.20 129.87 -28.70
C THR A 422 -14.78 128.41 -28.73
N ASP A 423 -14.16 127.95 -29.82
CA ASP A 423 -13.63 126.59 -29.96
C ASP A 423 -12.47 126.35 -28.96
N PRO A 424 -12.62 125.47 -27.95
CA PRO A 424 -11.59 125.23 -26.95
C PRO A 424 -10.64 124.12 -27.45
N GLY A 425 -9.79 124.45 -28.41
CA GLY A 425 -8.89 123.51 -29.07
C GLY A 425 -7.41 123.88 -29.07
N ALA A 426 -6.93 124.80 -28.21
CA ALA A 426 -5.49 125.13 -28.16
C ALA A 426 -5.04 125.76 -26.83
N ALA A 427 -4.79 124.95 -25.79
CA ALA A 427 -3.87 125.32 -24.70
C ALA A 427 -3.46 124.10 -23.85
N GLY A 428 -2.19 123.72 -23.97
CA GLY A 428 -1.33 123.32 -22.84
C GLY A 428 -1.60 121.98 -22.15
N ARG A 429 -0.79 120.96 -22.48
CA ARG A 429 -0.52 119.84 -21.57
C ARG A 429 0.96 119.89 -21.17
N PRO A 430 1.31 120.04 -19.87
CA PRO A 430 2.69 120.01 -19.41
C PRO A 430 3.21 118.56 -19.33
N ALA A 431 4.53 118.41 -19.43
CA ALA A 431 5.26 117.15 -19.25
C ALA A 431 5.63 116.95 -17.74
N PRO A 432 6.22 115.81 -17.34
CA PRO A 432 5.70 114.86 -16.35
C PRO A 432 6.36 114.99 -14.96
N VAL A 433 5.84 114.26 -13.95
CA VAL A 433 6.55 114.07 -12.67
C VAL A 433 6.42 112.61 -12.17
N ASP A 434 7.59 112.05 -11.91
CA ASP A 434 7.93 110.79 -11.27
C ASP A 434 7.53 110.69 -9.79
N SER A 435 7.34 109.46 -9.30
CA SER A 435 7.99 108.86 -8.11
C SER A 435 7.23 107.58 -7.71
N ALA A 436 7.86 106.40 -7.82
CA ALA A 436 8.68 105.71 -6.78
C ALA A 436 7.76 104.95 -5.79
N THR A 437 8.00 103.75 -5.26
CA THR A 437 9.11 102.77 -5.16
C THR A 437 8.40 101.46 -4.71
N GLU A 438 8.85 100.24 -4.96
CA GLU A 438 9.76 99.41 -4.15
C GLU A 438 9.52 97.97 -4.66
N ASP A 439 10.47 97.36 -5.36
CA ASP A 439 11.63 96.61 -4.85
C ASP A 439 11.26 95.27 -4.19
N ARG A 440 11.64 94.16 -4.84
CA ARG A 440 12.05 92.92 -4.19
C ARG A 440 12.91 92.06 -5.13
N PRO A 441 14.10 91.62 -4.71
CA PRO A 441 15.05 90.90 -5.54
C PRO A 441 14.93 89.35 -5.41
N ALA A 442 15.51 88.66 -6.37
CA ALA A 442 16.00 87.27 -6.29
C ALA A 442 17.55 87.32 -6.17
N PRO A 443 18.32 86.21 -6.20
CA PRO A 443 18.15 84.80 -5.81
C PRO A 443 19.33 84.29 -4.93
N VAL A 444 19.27 83.09 -4.32
CA VAL A 444 20.49 82.35 -3.89
C VAL A 444 20.26 80.82 -3.83
N GLU A 445 21.06 80.05 -4.58
CA GLU A 445 21.42 78.63 -4.32
C GLU A 445 22.59 78.58 -3.30
N PRO A 446 22.75 77.50 -2.50
CA PRO A 446 23.87 76.58 -2.81
C PRO A 446 23.72 75.09 -2.40
N ALA A 447 24.44 74.26 -3.17
CA ALA A 447 25.32 73.11 -2.87
C ALA A 447 25.06 72.07 -1.74
N ALA A 448 25.03 70.80 -2.19
CA ALA A 448 25.72 69.58 -1.73
C ALA A 448 25.97 69.27 -0.23
N GLU A 449 25.54 68.08 0.23
CA GLU A 449 26.41 67.02 0.81
C GLU A 449 25.66 65.71 1.15
N ASN A 450 26.13 64.61 0.55
CA ASN A 450 26.51 63.31 1.14
C ASN A 450 25.65 62.63 2.25
N ARG A 451 25.17 61.39 1.99
CA ARG A 451 25.38 60.17 2.81
C ARG A 451 24.54 58.95 2.37
N THR A 452 25.28 57.90 1.97
CA THR A 452 25.20 56.49 2.41
C THR A 452 23.91 55.64 2.27
N ALA A 453 24.09 54.48 1.61
CA ALA A 453 23.15 53.36 1.44
C ALA A 453 22.82 52.59 2.74
N PRO A 454 21.87 51.60 2.74
CA PRO A 454 22.21 50.28 2.21
C PRO A 454 21.13 49.59 1.35
N SER A 455 21.67 48.63 0.60
CA SER A 455 21.12 47.73 -0.40
C SER A 455 20.25 46.58 0.14
N THR A 456 19.15 46.31 -0.56
CA THR A 456 18.40 45.05 -0.59
C THR A 456 19.09 44.00 -1.48
N PRO A 457 19.11 42.70 -1.10
CA PRO A 457 19.49 41.63 -2.03
C PRO A 457 18.26 41.14 -2.81
N THR A 458 18.37 41.09 -4.14
CA THR A 458 17.46 40.34 -5.02
C THR A 458 18.20 39.12 -5.56
N THR A 459 17.46 38.03 -5.54
CA THR A 459 17.75 36.63 -5.76
C THR A 459 18.30 36.29 -7.16
N ASP A 460 19.33 35.46 -7.16
CA ASP A 460 19.84 34.68 -8.29
C ASP A 460 18.79 33.74 -8.87
N GLY A 461 18.73 33.67 -10.19
CA GLY A 461 18.03 32.63 -10.91
C GLY A 461 18.50 32.55 -12.35
N GLN A 462 19.47 31.66 -12.62
CA GLN A 462 19.63 30.97 -13.90
C GLN A 462 20.72 29.88 -13.78
N THR A 463 20.29 28.63 -13.86
CA THR A 463 21.15 27.49 -14.18
C THR A 463 20.38 26.56 -15.12
N GLU A 464 20.80 26.58 -16.38
CA GLU A 464 20.79 25.44 -17.30
C GLU A 464 22.11 24.66 -17.09
N PRO A 465 22.21 23.34 -17.41
CA PRO A 465 22.21 22.91 -18.82
C PRO A 465 21.64 21.50 -19.16
N SER A 466 21.21 21.40 -20.43
CA SER A 466 21.41 20.32 -21.44
C SER A 466 22.07 19.01 -20.96
N ALA A 467 21.36 17.89 -20.92
CA ALA A 467 21.17 16.89 -22.00
C ALA A 467 22.43 16.11 -22.41
N ASP A 468 22.42 14.79 -22.19
CA ASP A 468 22.81 13.82 -23.22
C ASP A 468 22.27 12.40 -22.97
N ALA A 469 22.09 11.67 -24.06
CA ALA A 469 21.35 10.42 -24.19
C ALA A 469 22.23 9.14 -24.11
N ARG A 470 21.63 7.99 -23.75
CA ARG A 470 21.58 6.74 -24.57
C ARG A 470 21.20 5.48 -23.77
N ALA A 471 20.24 4.77 -24.37
CA ALA A 471 20.07 3.31 -24.51
C ALA A 471 20.77 2.33 -23.55
N LEU A 472 19.97 1.53 -22.85
CA LEU A 472 19.82 0.07 -23.07
C LEU A 472 18.50 -0.42 -22.45
#